data_AF-A0A5N7MS80-F1
#
_entry.id   AF-A0A5N7MS80-F1
#
_cell.length_a   1.000
_cell.length_b   1.000
_cell.length_c   1.000
_cell.angle_alpha   90.00
_cell.angle_beta   90.00
_cell.angle_gamma   90.00
#
_symmetry.space_group_name_H-M   'P 1'
#
loop_
_entity.id
_entity.type
_entity.pdbx_description
1 polymer ?
#
loop_
_entity_poly.entity_id
_entity_poly.type
_entity_poly.pdbx_seq_one_letter_code
_entity_poly.pdbx_strand_id
1 'polypeptide(L)'
;MPRFYDTCAGPIRGLYLPSVAWGILQQEEIQTLEQLVDIADRLEQFDGIEPRMAEVIREALARVAPPEEQMIGEMQLAPWCA
;
A
#
# COMPACT_ATOMS: atom_id res chain seq x y z
N MET A 1 -14.79 12.54 13.18
CA MET A 1 -13.52 13.24 12.91
C MET A 1 -12.64 12.33 12.06
N PRO A 2 -12.11 12.78 10.91
CA PRO A 2 -11.10 12.00 10.20
C PRO A 2 -9.86 11.99 11.09
N ARG A 3 -9.42 10.80 11.51
CA ARG A 3 -8.09 10.65 12.07
C ARG A 3 -7.15 10.84 10.89
N PHE A 4 -6.62 12.05 10.74
CA PHE A 4 -5.50 12.32 9.83
C PHE A 4 -4.32 11.61 10.46
N TYR A 5 -4.17 10.33 10.14
CA TYR A 5 -2.93 9.65 10.44
C TYR A 5 -1.86 10.38 9.65
N ASP A 6 -0.88 10.95 10.36
CA ASP A 6 0.28 11.54 9.71
C ASP A 6 0.99 10.41 8.95
N THR A 7 0.82 10.42 7.63
CA THR A 7 1.37 9.38 6.75
C THR A 7 2.82 9.72 6.46
N CYS A 8 3.72 8.85 6.87
CA CYS A 8 5.15 9.03 6.67
C CYS A 8 5.67 8.14 5.54
N ALA A 9 6.62 8.67 4.77
CA ALA A 9 7.42 7.87 3.86
C ALA A 9 8.28 6.90 4.69
N GLY A 10 8.17 5.61 4.42
CA GLY A 10 8.95 4.59 5.11
C GLY A 10 10.03 3.96 4.22
N PRO A 11 10.51 2.75 4.59
CA PRO A 11 11.55 2.04 3.83
C PRO A 11 11.10 1.67 2.41
N ILE A 12 9.80 1.55 2.17
CA ILE A 12 9.24 1.26 0.85
C ILE A 12 8.99 2.58 0.11
N ARG A 13 9.76 2.80 -0.96
CA ARG A 13 9.69 4.03 -1.77
C ARG A 13 8.32 4.15 -2.43
N GLY A 14 7.69 5.32 -2.30
CA GLY A 14 6.36 5.59 -2.88
C GLY A 14 5.19 5.17 -1.99
N LEU A 15 5.45 4.43 -0.91
CA LEU A 15 4.43 4.02 0.04
C LEU A 15 4.38 4.97 1.24
N TYR A 16 3.19 5.50 1.49
CA TYR A 16 2.92 6.43 2.59
C TYR A 16 1.92 5.79 3.55
N LEU A 17 2.40 5.37 4.72
CA LEU A 17 1.60 4.71 5.74
C LEU A 17 1.62 5.51 7.05
N PRO A 18 0.60 5.36 7.90
CA PRO A 18 0.61 5.85 9.27
C PRO A 18 1.86 5.38 10.02
N SER A 19 2.43 6.24 10.87
CA SER A 19 3.57 5.86 11.74
C SER A 19 3.31 4.61 12.60
N VAL A 20 2.06 4.41 13.05
CA VAL A 20 1.66 3.20 13.79
C VAL A 20 1.79 1.94 12.93
N ALA A 21 1.33 2.01 11.67
CA ALA A 21 1.46 0.88 10.73
C ALA A 21 2.94 0.55 10.50
N TRP A 22 3.80 1.57 10.33
CA TRP A 22 5.24 1.36 10.21
C TRP A 22 5.85 0.69 11.44
N GLY A 23 5.39 1.02 12.65
CA GLY A 23 5.82 0.36 13.88
C GLY A 23 5.54 -1.14 13.87
N ILE A 24 4.33 -1.54 13.50
CA ILE A 24 3.92 -2.95 13.45
C ILE A 24 4.68 -3.70 12.35
N LEU A 25 4.84 -3.10 11.18
CA LEU A 25 5.62 -3.68 10.08
C LEU A 25 7.08 -3.89 10.47
N GLN A 26 7.68 -2.96 11.24
CA GLN A 26 9.04 -3.16 11.76
C GLN A 26 9.13 -4.29 12.79
N GLN A 27 8.11 -4.50 13.61
CA GLN A 27 8.08 -5.61 14.56
C GLN A 27 8.05 -6.96 13.85
N GLU A 28 7.40 -7.03 12.70
CA GLU A 28 7.31 -8.22 11.85
C GLU A 28 8.46 -8.33 10.83
N GLU A 29 9.48 -7.47 10.96
CA GLU A 29 10.66 -7.42 10.09
C GLU A 29 10.37 -7.13 8.60
N ILE A 30 9.23 -6.49 8.33
CA ILE A 30 8.73 -6.22 6.98
C ILE A 30 9.33 -4.91 6.46
N GLN A 31 10.21 -5.06 5.47
CA GLN A 31 10.95 -3.93 4.89
C GLN A 31 10.77 -3.78 3.38
N THR A 32 10.15 -4.77 2.71
CA THR A 32 9.98 -4.79 1.26
C THR A 32 8.52 -4.80 0.86
N LEU A 33 8.25 -4.30 -0.36
CA LEU A 33 6.90 -4.29 -0.93
C LEU A 33 6.32 -5.70 -1.05
N GLU A 34 7.11 -6.67 -1.48
CA GLU A 34 6.69 -8.07 -1.64
C GLU A 34 6.24 -8.68 -0.30
N GLN A 35 7.01 -8.49 0.77
CA GLN A 35 6.63 -8.95 2.10
C GLN A 35 5.36 -8.26 2.59
N LEU A 36 5.23 -6.96 2.33
CA LEU A 36 4.04 -6.20 2.69
C LEU A 36 2.79 -6.68 1.93
N VAL A 37 2.92 -7.05 0.65
CA VAL A 37 1.83 -7.63 -0.15
C VAL A 37 1.44 -9.02 0.36
N ASP A 38 2.42 -9.86 0.69
CA ASP A 38 2.20 -11.22 1.21
C ASP A 38 1.40 -11.19 2.52
N ILE A 39 1.75 -10.27 3.42
CA ILE A 39 1.02 -10.11 4.68
C ILE A 39 -0.23 -9.24 4.59
N ALA A 40 -0.47 -8.56 3.45
CA ALA A 40 -1.55 -7.58 3.32
C ALA A 40 -2.93 -8.19 3.61
N ASP A 41 -3.10 -9.45 3.23
CA ASP A 41 -4.31 -10.25 3.47
C ASP A 41 -4.48 -10.62 4.96
N ARG A 42 -3.37 -10.68 5.69
CA ARG A 42 -3.31 -11.07 7.11
C ARG A 42 -3.10 -9.89 8.05
N LEU A 43 -3.03 -8.65 7.53
CA LEU A 43 -2.88 -7.42 8.32
C LEU A 43 -3.93 -7.31 9.43
N GLU A 44 -5.16 -7.76 9.18
CA GLU A 44 -6.26 -7.75 10.15
C GLU A 44 -6.07 -8.77 11.30
N GLN A 45 -5.12 -9.69 11.17
CA GLN A 45 -4.78 -10.67 12.21
C GLN A 45 -3.72 -10.15 13.20
N PHE A 46 -3.06 -9.03 12.91
CA PHE A 46 -2.03 -8.46 13.78
C PHE A 46 -2.67 -7.67 14.93
N ASP A 47 -2.19 -7.93 16.15
CA ASP A 47 -2.62 -7.21 17.33
C ASP A 47 -2.21 -5.73 17.22
N GLY A 48 -3.20 -4.83 17.21
CA GLY A 48 -2.98 -3.39 17.01
C GLY A 48 -3.29 -2.87 15.60
N ILE A 49 -3.60 -3.74 14.63
CA ILE A 49 -4.12 -3.33 13.32
C ILE A 49 -5.65 -3.40 13.32
N GLU A 50 -6.28 -2.24 13.26
CA GLU A 50 -7.72 -2.16 13.02
C GLU A 50 -8.03 -2.51 11.54
N PRO A 51 -9.20 -3.10 11.23
CA PRO A 51 -9.59 -3.42 9.85
C PRO A 51 -9.51 -2.20 8.92
N ARG A 52 -9.88 -1.03 9.45
CA ARG A 52 -9.74 0.25 8.75
C ARG A 52 -8.29 0.61 8.40
N MET A 53 -7.33 0.23 9.24
CA MET A 53 -5.91 0.46 9.00
C MET A 53 -5.37 -0.51 7.95
N ALA A 54 -5.82 -1.76 7.97
CA ALA A 54 -5.52 -2.74 6.92
C ALA A 54 -6.05 -2.28 5.56
N GLU A 55 -7.26 -1.70 5.50
CA GLU A 55 -7.79 -1.07 4.27
C GLU A 55 -6.89 0.06 3.75
N VAL A 56 -6.41 0.95 4.63
CA VAL A 56 -5.50 2.04 4.24
C VAL A 56 -4.18 1.51 3.68
N ILE A 57 -3.61 0.47 4.30
CA ILE A 57 -2.38 -0.16 3.81
C ILE A 57 -2.62 -0.83 2.45
N ARG A 58 -3.74 -1.52 2.26
CA ARG A 58 -4.14 -2.11 0.97
C ARG A 58 -4.33 -1.07 -0.12
N GLU A 59 -4.97 0.06 0.18
CA GLU A 59 -5.14 1.16 -0.77
C GLU A 59 -3.79 1.80 -1.14
N ALA A 60 -2.90 1.99 -0.16
CA ALA A 60 -1.56 2.50 -0.40
C ALA A 60 -0.72 1.51 -1.23
N LEU A 61 -0.82 0.21 -0.94
CA LEU A 61 -0.21 -0.86 -1.72
C LEU A 61 -0.70 -0.84 -3.17
N ALA A 62 -2.01 -0.75 -3.41
CA ALA A 62 -2.59 -0.72 -4.75
C ALA A 62 -2.15 0.51 -5.59
N ARG A 63 -1.64 1.56 -4.94
CA ARG A 63 -1.06 2.74 -5.63
C ARG A 63 0.41 2.54 -6.00
N VAL A 64 1.13 1.68 -5.30
CA VAL A 64 2.59 1.51 -5.42
C VAL A 64 2.96 0.23 -6.15
N ALA A 65 2.24 -0.86 -5.86
CA ALA A 65 2.23 -2.04 -6.70
C ALA A 65 1.37 -1.68 -7.93
N PRO A 66 1.94 -1.58 -9.13
CA PRO A 66 1.11 -1.50 -10.33
C PRO A 66 0.23 -2.76 -10.34
N PRO A 67 -1.07 -2.65 -10.69
CA PRO A 67 -1.86 -3.83 -10.96
C PRO A 67 -1.16 -4.55 -12.10
N GLU A 68 -0.63 -5.75 -11.84
CA GLU A 68 0.01 -6.56 -12.89
C GLU A 68 -1.00 -7.00 -13.98
N GLU A 69 -2.30 -6.68 -13.81
CA GLU A 69 -3.32 -6.73 -14.86
C GLU A 69 -3.79 -5.33 -15.30
N GLN A 70 -2.89 -4.52 -15.86
CA GLN A 70 -3.19 -3.79 -17.11
C GLN A 70 -1.97 -3.84 -18.04
N MET A 71 -1.45 -5.05 -18.30
CA MET A 71 -1.05 -5.38 -19.66
C MET A 71 -2.34 -5.38 -20.51
N ILE A 72 -2.85 -4.18 -20.81
CA ILE A 72 -3.68 -3.98 -21.98
C ILE A 72 -2.74 -4.25 -23.15
N GLY A 73 -2.76 -5.50 -23.64
CA GLY A 73 -2.59 -5.69 -25.07
C GLY A 73 -3.61 -4.77 -25.75
N GLU A 74 -3.10 -3.82 -26.54
CA GLU A 74 -3.76 -2.69 -27.21
C GLU A 74 -3.47 -1.34 -26.53
N MET A 75 -2.28 -0.76 -26.75
CA MET A 75 -1.98 -0.09 -28.03
C MET A 75 -3.23 0.55 -28.66
N GLN A 76 -3.88 1.48 -27.97
CA GLN A 76 -4.65 2.53 -28.63
C GLN A 76 -4.23 3.88 -28.06
N LEU A 77 -3.17 4.39 -28.70
CA LEU A 77 -2.90 5.82 -28.81
C LEU A 77 -4.21 6.53 -29.19
N ALA A 78 -4.76 7.35 -28.30
CA ALA A 78 -5.64 8.42 -28.72
C ALA A 78 -4.75 9.59 -29.22
N PRO A 79 -4.77 9.95 -30.50
CA PRO A 79 -4.00 11.09 -31.01
C PRO A 79 -4.87 12.33 -30.93
N TRP A 80 -4.85 13.05 -29.81
CA TRP A 80 -5.58 14.32 -29.72
C TRP A 80 -4.58 15.44 -29.45
N CYS A 81 -4.05 16.00 -30.55
CA CYS A 81 -3.95 17.44 -30.79
C CYS A 81 -3.28 17.71 -32.15
N ALA A 82 -4.10 17.98 -33.17
CA ALA A 82 -3.87 18.98 -34.23
C ALA A 82 -5.12 19.07 -35.12
#